data_AF-A0A1L0G751-F1
#
_entry.id   AF-A0A1L0G751-F1
#
_cell.length_a   1.000
_cell.length_b   1.000
_cell.length_c   1.000
_cell.angle_alpha   90.00
_cell.angle_beta   90.00
_cell.angle_gamma   90.00
#
_symmetry.space_group_name_H-M   'P 1'
#
loop_
_entity.id
_entity.type
_entity.pdbx_description
1 polymer ?
#
loop_
_entity_poly.entity_id
_entity_poly.type
_entity_poly.pdbx_seq_one_letter_code
_entity_poly.pdbx_strand_id
1 'polypeptide(L)'
;MKRKHDCPSSSVVKHYDITIDYVDQPTKKDRNSTVRLPAAFLQNELWMLDKWVLMALQSVIDGSCADKTCMETDNINHLNFLVFLDAQGKEYITDIRDMFPNTFDLLVFVSLNINAENFDTLRIHCSSTEKCKELALYFNILDPLGGGTYPLNYLIVTDSDLLVRCKLPLRIGWHYGPHQRFGVSLSELQGLIEEYLEFFTLNRFSIAF
;
A
#
# COMPACT_ATOMS: atom_id res chain seq x y z
N MET A 1 55.12 -18.01 -33.97
CA MET A 1 53.84 -17.84 -33.23
C MET A 1 54.09 -17.08 -31.94
N LYS A 2 53.60 -15.84 -31.84
CA LYS A 2 53.21 -15.14 -30.60
C LYS A 2 52.47 -13.87 -31.05
N ARG A 3 51.14 -13.91 -31.00
CA ARG A 3 50.26 -12.80 -31.40
C ARG A 3 50.26 -11.74 -30.30
N LYS A 4 50.31 -10.48 -30.72
CA LYS A 4 50.00 -9.28 -29.94
C LYS A 4 48.57 -9.39 -29.40
N HIS A 5 48.33 -8.89 -28.19
CA HIS A 5 47.00 -8.44 -27.79
C HIS A 5 47.09 -7.14 -27.00
N ASP A 6 46.29 -6.20 -27.48
CA ASP A 6 46.19 -4.80 -27.12
C ASP A 6 45.44 -4.57 -25.80
N CYS A 7 45.69 -3.40 -25.21
CA CYS A 7 44.82 -2.76 -24.22
C CYS A 7 43.40 -2.54 -24.76
N PRO A 8 42.41 -2.38 -23.85
CA PRO A 8 41.41 -1.34 -24.04
C PRO A 8 41.27 -0.42 -22.81
N SER A 9 41.61 0.84 -23.06
CA SER A 9 40.85 2.06 -22.72
C SER A 9 39.86 2.03 -21.54
N SER A 10 40.22 2.78 -20.50
CA SER A 10 39.41 3.83 -19.83
C SER A 10 37.93 3.91 -20.26
N SER A 11 37.04 3.44 -19.39
CA SER A 11 35.61 3.76 -19.43
C SER A 11 35.33 5.04 -18.63
N VAL A 12 34.78 6.01 -19.34
CA VAL A 12 34.38 7.35 -18.90
C VAL A 12 33.24 7.24 -17.88
N VAL A 13 33.46 7.78 -16.67
CA VAL A 13 32.41 8.04 -15.68
C VAL A 13 31.51 9.15 -16.25
N LYS A 14 30.29 8.81 -16.66
CA LYS A 14 29.28 9.81 -17.01
C LYS A 14 28.66 10.35 -15.71
N HIS A 15 29.13 11.53 -15.32
CA HIS A 15 28.40 12.40 -14.39
C HIS A 15 27.10 12.83 -15.08
N TYR A 16 25.96 12.53 -14.48
CA TYR A 16 24.68 13.12 -14.85
C TYR A 16 24.45 14.31 -13.90
N ASP A 17 24.82 15.51 -14.37
CA ASP A 17 24.36 16.75 -13.76
C ASP A 17 22.87 16.92 -14.09
N ILE A 18 22.02 16.79 -13.08
CA ILE A 18 20.60 17.12 -13.18
C ILE A 18 20.46 18.60 -12.87
N THR A 19 20.40 19.41 -13.92
CA THR A 19 20.00 20.83 -13.83
C THR A 19 18.49 20.87 -13.61
N ILE A 20 18.05 21.39 -12.47
CA ILE A 20 16.62 21.66 -12.20
C ILE A 20 16.32 23.03 -12.79
N ASP A 21 15.68 23.06 -13.96
CA ASP A 21 15.12 24.29 -14.52
C ASP A 21 13.91 24.71 -13.67
N TYR A 22 14.04 25.81 -12.94
CA TYR A 22 12.93 26.54 -12.35
C TYR A 22 12.11 27.16 -13.50
N VAL A 23 10.97 26.58 -13.83
CA VAL A 23 10.03 27.17 -14.78
C VAL A 23 9.02 28.06 -14.04
N ASP A 24 8.84 29.23 -14.65
CA ASP A 24 8.13 30.42 -14.21
C ASP A 24 6.66 30.26 -13.77
N GLN A 25 6.24 31.30 -13.05
CA GLN A 25 4.93 31.58 -12.44
C GLN A 25 3.70 31.25 -13.32
N PRO A 26 2.59 30.78 -12.72
CA PRO A 26 1.35 30.53 -13.44
C PRO A 26 0.65 31.84 -13.81
N THR A 27 0.41 32.01 -15.11
CA THR A 27 -0.48 33.04 -15.66
C THR A 27 -1.95 32.70 -15.35
N LYS A 28 -2.73 33.75 -15.05
CA LYS A 28 -4.12 33.71 -14.60
C LYS A 28 -5.08 33.08 -15.63
N LYS A 29 -5.65 31.90 -15.31
CA LYS A 29 -7.10 31.59 -15.33
C LYS A 29 -7.30 30.07 -15.21
N ASP A 30 -7.67 29.61 -14.01
CA ASP A 30 -8.84 28.75 -13.87
C ASP A 30 -9.34 28.78 -12.43
N ARG A 31 -10.65 28.96 -12.27
CA ARG A 31 -11.30 29.13 -10.97
C ARG A 31 -11.48 27.77 -10.30
N ASN A 32 -10.72 27.54 -9.25
CA ASN A 32 -11.05 26.79 -8.03
C ASN A 32 -11.78 25.44 -8.21
N SER A 33 -11.13 24.47 -8.83
CA SER A 33 -11.22 23.09 -8.36
C SER A 33 -10.10 22.91 -7.33
N THR A 34 -10.34 23.27 -6.07
CA THR A 34 -9.47 22.77 -5.00
C THR A 34 -9.80 21.31 -4.85
N VAL A 35 -8.97 20.44 -5.44
CA VAL A 35 -9.08 18.99 -5.25
C VAL A 35 -9.01 18.75 -3.75
N ARG A 36 -10.12 18.26 -3.17
CA ARG A 36 -10.18 17.95 -1.75
C ARG A 36 -9.32 16.71 -1.50
N LEU A 37 -8.38 16.82 -0.57
CA LEU A 37 -7.57 15.67 -0.16
C LEU A 37 -8.42 14.71 0.67
N PRO A 38 -8.20 13.38 0.54
CA PRO A 38 -8.84 12.41 1.39
C PRO A 38 -8.56 12.64 2.87
N ALA A 39 -9.50 12.22 3.73
CA ALA A 39 -9.24 12.23 5.16
C ALA A 39 -8.01 11.36 5.50
N ALA A 40 -7.15 11.86 6.40
CA ALA A 40 -5.88 11.24 6.79
C ALA A 40 -4.83 11.11 5.66
N PHE A 41 -4.96 11.88 4.58
CA PHE A 41 -3.96 11.91 3.51
C PHE A 41 -2.62 12.50 3.96
N LEU A 42 -1.54 11.75 3.76
CA LEU A 42 -0.17 12.16 4.08
C LEU A 42 0.48 12.83 2.85
N GLN A 43 0.39 14.16 2.79
CA GLN A 43 0.93 14.94 1.65
C GLN A 43 2.41 15.29 1.81
N ASN A 44 2.83 15.69 3.02
CA ASN A 44 4.17 16.25 3.27
C ASN A 44 5.15 15.22 3.83
N GLU A 45 4.69 14.00 4.12
CA GLU A 45 5.53 12.92 4.59
C GLU A 45 5.92 12.03 3.40
N LEU A 46 7.17 12.17 2.95
CA LEU A 46 7.74 11.28 1.95
C LEU A 46 8.12 9.95 2.60
N TRP A 47 7.12 9.15 2.98
CA TRP A 47 7.36 7.80 3.45
C TRP A 47 7.23 6.81 2.28
N MET A 48 8.34 6.61 1.58
CA MET A 48 8.44 5.60 0.53
C MET A 48 8.68 4.22 1.15
N LEU A 49 8.01 3.20 0.62
CA LEU A 49 8.21 1.82 1.07
C LEU A 49 9.64 1.34 0.79
N ASP A 50 10.24 0.68 1.78
CA ASP A 50 11.56 0.06 1.64
C ASP A 50 11.51 -1.09 0.64
N LYS A 51 12.61 -1.31 -0.07
CA LYS A 51 12.74 -2.40 -1.07
C LYS A 51 12.35 -3.77 -0.53
N TRP A 52 12.72 -4.08 0.72
CA TRP A 52 12.41 -5.37 1.32
C TRP A 52 10.91 -5.52 1.62
N VAL A 53 10.21 -4.43 1.95
CA VAL A 53 8.75 -4.43 2.16
C VAL A 53 8.05 -4.73 0.85
N LEU A 54 8.50 -4.13 -0.25
CA LEU A 54 7.99 -4.42 -1.59
C LEU A 54 8.17 -5.91 -1.94
N MET A 55 9.34 -6.48 -1.65
CA MET A 55 9.57 -7.92 -1.87
C MET A 55 8.69 -8.80 -0.99
N ALA A 56 8.47 -8.40 0.27
CA ALA A 56 7.58 -9.11 1.18
C ALA A 56 6.13 -9.09 0.68
N LEU A 57 5.64 -7.93 0.23
CA LEU A 57 4.31 -7.76 -0.36
C LEU A 57 4.17 -8.56 -1.65
N GLN A 58 5.15 -8.50 -2.56
CA GLN A 58 5.15 -9.30 -3.78
C GLN A 58 5.09 -10.79 -3.47
N SER A 59 5.87 -11.25 -2.49
CA SER A 59 5.82 -12.65 -2.08
C SER A 59 4.48 -13.07 -1.47
N VAL A 60 3.77 -12.15 -0.83
CA VAL A 60 2.41 -12.36 -0.33
C VAL A 60 1.41 -12.45 -1.50
N ILE A 61 1.57 -11.59 -2.51
CA ILE A 61 0.79 -11.62 -3.76
C ILE A 61 0.99 -12.96 -4.48
N ASP A 62 2.24 -13.32 -4.76
CA ASP A 62 2.60 -14.53 -5.51
C ASP A 62 2.16 -15.81 -4.79
N GLY A 63 2.27 -15.85 -3.46
CA GLY A 63 1.89 -17.01 -2.65
C GLY A 63 0.37 -17.21 -2.55
N SER A 64 -0.41 -16.16 -2.81
CA SER A 64 -1.87 -16.20 -2.72
C SER A 64 -2.55 -16.56 -4.04
N CYS A 65 -1.83 -16.51 -5.17
CA CYS A 65 -2.37 -16.81 -6.48
C CYS A 65 -2.08 -18.28 -6.85
N ALA A 66 -3.03 -19.18 -6.59
CA ALA A 66 -2.90 -20.60 -6.89
C ALA A 66 -3.09 -20.94 -8.39
N ASP A 67 -3.66 -20.03 -9.18
CA ASP A 67 -3.84 -20.19 -10.62
C ASP A 67 -2.92 -19.24 -11.38
N LYS A 68 -2.13 -19.80 -12.32
CA LYS A 68 -1.18 -19.07 -13.19
C LYS A 68 -1.86 -18.18 -14.25
N THR A 69 -3.04 -17.65 -13.93
CA THR A 69 -3.75 -16.61 -14.66
C THR A 69 -3.82 -15.33 -13.84
N CYS A 70 -2.90 -15.13 -12.88
CA CYS A 70 -2.63 -13.80 -12.36
C CYS A 70 -2.31 -12.93 -13.57
N MET A 71 -3.27 -12.08 -13.91
CA MET A 71 -3.23 -11.14 -15.01
C MET A 71 -1.81 -10.58 -15.11
N GLU A 72 -1.30 -10.47 -16.34
CA GLU A 72 -0.16 -9.60 -16.62
C GLU A 72 -0.35 -8.34 -15.77
N THR A 73 0.61 -8.08 -14.88
CA THR A 73 0.66 -6.91 -13.98
C THR A 73 0.87 -5.62 -14.77
N ASP A 74 0.15 -5.47 -15.87
CA ASP A 74 0.02 -4.25 -16.68
C ASP A 74 -1.04 -3.30 -16.08
N ASN A 75 -1.70 -3.72 -15.00
CA ASN A 75 -2.58 -2.90 -14.18
C ASN A 75 -2.01 -2.67 -12.77
N ILE A 76 -0.81 -2.11 -12.64
CA ILE A 76 -0.47 -1.40 -11.39
C ILE A 76 -1.22 -0.06 -11.40
N ASN A 77 -2.52 -0.20 -11.13
CA ASN A 77 -3.50 0.85 -10.97
C ASN A 77 -3.29 1.53 -9.61
N HIS A 78 -2.48 2.59 -9.59
CA HIS A 78 -2.50 3.81 -8.74
C HIS A 78 -2.63 3.73 -7.20
N LEU A 79 -3.21 2.70 -6.59
CA LEU A 79 -3.51 2.59 -5.17
C LEU A 79 -3.47 1.13 -4.69
N ASN A 80 -2.82 0.91 -3.54
CA ASN A 80 -2.78 -0.37 -2.84
C ASN A 80 -3.35 -0.18 -1.44
N PHE A 81 -4.25 -1.08 -1.02
CA PHE A 81 -4.81 -1.07 0.33
C PHE A 81 -4.27 -2.27 1.10
N LEU A 82 -3.59 -1.99 2.22
CA LEU A 82 -3.10 -2.99 3.14
C LEU A 82 -3.90 -2.89 4.44
N VAL A 83 -4.65 -3.94 4.76
CA VAL A 83 -5.50 -4.01 5.94
C VAL A 83 -4.85 -4.96 6.94
N PHE A 84 -4.25 -4.39 7.98
CA PHE A 84 -3.68 -5.10 9.10
C PHE A 84 -4.77 -5.37 10.14
N LEU A 85 -4.86 -6.61 10.60
CA LEU A 85 -5.92 -7.05 11.51
C LEU A 85 -5.35 -7.86 12.67
N ASP A 86 -5.86 -7.56 13.87
CA ASP A 86 -5.56 -8.32 15.06
C ASP A 86 -6.29 -9.67 15.07
N ALA A 87 -6.16 -10.41 16.17
CA ALA A 87 -6.77 -11.73 16.33
C ALA A 87 -8.30 -11.73 16.20
N GLN A 88 -8.98 -10.63 16.55
CA GLN A 88 -10.43 -10.46 16.39
C GLN A 88 -10.77 -9.79 15.06
N GLY A 89 -9.96 -8.84 14.61
CA GLY A 89 -10.18 -8.08 13.38
C GLY A 89 -10.31 -8.95 12.14
N LYS A 90 -9.60 -10.09 12.10
CA LYS A 90 -9.67 -11.05 10.98
C LYS A 90 -11.07 -11.63 10.72
N GLU A 91 -11.96 -11.63 11.72
CA GLU A 91 -13.35 -12.07 11.55
C GLU A 91 -14.16 -11.11 10.66
N TYR A 92 -13.67 -9.89 10.46
CA TYR A 92 -14.30 -8.84 9.65
C TYR A 92 -13.71 -8.72 8.23
N ILE A 93 -12.84 -9.64 7.81
CA ILE A 93 -12.23 -9.60 6.46
C ILE A 93 -13.31 -9.55 5.37
N THR A 94 -14.36 -10.35 5.50
CA THR A 94 -15.49 -10.38 4.56
C THR A 94 -16.21 -9.03 4.54
N ASP A 95 -16.52 -8.46 5.72
CA ASP A 95 -17.23 -7.18 5.81
C ASP A 95 -16.41 -6.03 5.21
N ILE A 96 -15.12 -5.95 5.53
CA ILE A 96 -14.21 -4.92 4.99
C ILE A 96 -14.07 -5.06 3.49
N ARG A 97 -13.91 -6.29 3.00
CA ARG A 97 -13.83 -6.58 1.57
C ARG A 97 -15.06 -6.09 0.83
N ASP A 98 -16.26 -6.34 1.35
CA ASP A 98 -17.51 -5.99 0.68
C ASP A 98 -17.72 -4.46 0.56
N MET A 99 -16.87 -3.65 1.21
CA MET A 99 -16.81 -2.20 1.02
C MET A 99 -16.04 -1.77 -0.24
N PHE A 100 -15.25 -2.67 -0.84
CA PHE A 100 -14.48 -2.38 -2.05
C PHE A 100 -15.28 -2.77 -3.30
N PRO A 101 -15.12 -2.03 -4.42
CA PRO A 101 -15.67 -2.43 -5.70
C PRO A 101 -15.17 -3.83 -6.11
N ASN A 102 -16.03 -4.63 -6.75
CA ASN A 102 -15.67 -5.98 -7.23
C ASN A 102 -14.48 -6.01 -8.21
N THR A 103 -14.15 -4.86 -8.81
CA THR A 103 -13.05 -4.68 -9.77
C THR A 103 -11.79 -4.10 -9.12
N PHE A 104 -11.71 -4.06 -7.78
CA PHE A 104 -10.55 -3.49 -7.10
C PHE A 104 -9.39 -4.50 -7.07
N ASP A 105 -8.28 -4.15 -7.73
CA ASP A 105 -7.24 -5.11 -8.09
C ASP A 105 -6.29 -5.49 -6.93
N LEU A 106 -5.93 -4.55 -6.03
CA LEU A 106 -4.91 -4.80 -4.99
C LEU A 106 -5.36 -4.45 -3.57
N LEU A 107 -6.09 -5.39 -2.96
CA LEU A 107 -6.44 -5.41 -1.54
C LEU A 107 -5.68 -6.53 -0.84
N VAL A 108 -4.81 -6.17 0.11
CA VAL A 108 -3.96 -7.10 0.86
C VAL A 108 -4.39 -7.15 2.31
N PHE A 109 -4.79 -8.33 2.79
CA PHE A 109 -5.06 -8.55 4.22
C PHE A 109 -3.82 -9.11 4.94
N VAL A 110 -3.46 -8.52 6.07
CA VAL A 110 -2.30 -8.93 6.89
C VAL A 110 -2.75 -9.22 8.31
N SER A 111 -2.75 -10.51 8.67
CA SER A 111 -3.03 -10.99 10.02
C SER A 111 -2.34 -12.33 10.22
N LEU A 112 -2.11 -12.71 11.47
CA LEU A 112 -1.63 -14.06 11.77
C LEU A 112 -2.77 -15.08 11.62
N ASN A 113 -2.40 -16.28 11.19
CA ASN A 113 -3.30 -17.44 11.08
C ASN A 113 -4.56 -17.15 10.25
N ILE A 114 -4.43 -16.42 9.14
CA ILE A 114 -5.49 -16.31 8.14
C ILE A 114 -5.64 -17.69 7.47
N ASN A 115 -6.85 -18.26 7.52
CA ASN A 115 -7.15 -19.46 6.76
C ASN A 115 -7.53 -19.07 5.32
N ALA A 116 -6.57 -19.21 4.41
CA ALA A 116 -6.72 -18.93 2.98
C ALA A 116 -7.91 -19.64 2.33
N GLU A 117 -8.23 -20.86 2.78
CA GLU A 117 -9.27 -21.72 2.21
C GLU A 117 -10.68 -21.15 2.38
N ASN A 118 -10.85 -20.17 3.28
CA ASN A 118 -12.14 -19.52 3.53
C ASN A 118 -12.39 -18.31 2.63
N PHE A 119 -11.41 -17.89 1.82
CA PHE A 119 -11.50 -16.69 1.00
C PHE A 119 -11.34 -17.04 -0.48
N ASP A 120 -12.37 -16.71 -1.26
CA ASP A 120 -12.39 -16.93 -2.71
C ASP A 120 -11.20 -16.28 -3.43
N THR A 121 -10.82 -16.88 -4.56
CA THR A 121 -9.52 -16.86 -5.28
C THR A 121 -8.91 -15.52 -5.71
N LEU A 122 -9.58 -14.38 -5.52
CA LEU A 122 -9.13 -13.07 -6.02
C LEU A 122 -8.37 -12.23 -4.99
N ARG A 123 -7.99 -12.78 -3.84
CA ARG A 123 -7.63 -11.96 -2.67
C ARG A 123 -6.30 -12.32 -2.07
N ILE A 124 -5.44 -11.31 -2.02
CA ILE A 124 -4.08 -11.41 -1.54
C ILE A 124 -4.07 -11.32 -0.01
N HIS A 125 -3.44 -12.30 0.65
CA HIS A 125 -3.35 -12.32 2.10
C HIS A 125 -1.98 -12.80 2.59
N CYS A 126 -1.47 -12.16 3.64
CA CYS A 126 -0.26 -12.62 4.34
C CYS A 126 -0.61 -13.81 5.22
N SER A 127 -0.22 -15.02 4.81
CA SER A 127 -0.42 -16.26 5.58
C SER A 127 0.77 -16.63 6.46
N SER A 128 1.98 -16.08 6.21
CA SER A 128 3.19 -16.38 6.98
C SER A 128 3.30 -15.53 8.24
N THR A 129 3.27 -16.20 9.40
CA THR A 129 3.43 -15.56 10.71
C THR A 129 4.67 -14.66 10.83
N GLU A 130 5.81 -15.06 10.26
CA GLU A 130 7.05 -14.29 10.31
C GLU A 130 6.95 -13.03 9.46
N LYS A 131 6.52 -13.14 8.20
CA LYS A 131 6.35 -11.99 7.30
C LYS A 131 5.32 -11.00 7.83
N CYS A 132 4.21 -11.49 8.39
CA CYS A 132 3.19 -10.59 8.93
C CYS A 132 3.74 -9.81 10.14
N LYS A 133 4.58 -10.42 10.98
CA LYS A 133 5.27 -9.72 12.07
C LYS A 133 6.28 -8.69 11.56
N GLU A 134 7.09 -9.03 10.56
CA GLU A 134 8.05 -8.11 9.96
C GLU A 134 7.35 -6.88 9.36
N LEU A 135 6.28 -7.10 8.60
CA LEU A 135 5.46 -6.01 8.05
C LEU A 135 4.82 -5.15 9.15
N ALA A 136 4.28 -5.78 10.20
CA ALA A 136 3.70 -5.07 11.33
C ALA A 136 4.73 -4.23 12.10
N LEU A 137 5.95 -4.74 12.25
CA LEU A 137 7.07 -4.03 12.88
C LEU A 137 7.52 -2.83 12.02
N TYR A 138 7.62 -3.00 10.70
CA TYR A 138 8.00 -1.92 9.79
C TYR A 138 7.07 -0.71 9.92
N PHE A 139 5.76 -0.97 9.95
CA PHE A 139 4.78 0.09 10.12
C PHE A 139 4.62 0.53 11.58
N ASN A 140 5.33 -0.07 12.54
CA ASN A 140 5.21 0.17 13.97
C ASN A 140 3.75 0.03 14.46
N ILE A 141 3.13 -1.10 14.12
CA ILE A 141 1.74 -1.45 14.45
C ILE A 141 1.63 -2.85 15.05
N LEU A 142 2.73 -3.42 15.57
CA LEU A 142 2.68 -4.69 16.29
C LEU A 142 1.99 -4.48 17.64
N ASP A 143 1.06 -5.37 18.01
CA ASP A 143 0.34 -5.27 19.29
C ASP A 143 1.28 -5.65 20.46
N PRO A 144 1.63 -4.70 21.35
CA PRO A 144 2.50 -4.99 22.49
C PRO A 144 1.79 -5.85 23.55
N LEU A 145 0.45 -5.88 23.60
CA LEU A 145 -0.33 -6.61 24.59
C LEU A 145 -0.71 -8.02 24.14
N GLY A 146 -0.86 -8.24 22.83
CA GLY A 146 -1.04 -9.55 22.19
C GLY A 146 0.23 -10.41 22.15
N GLY A 147 1.14 -10.25 23.11
CA GLY A 147 2.43 -10.94 23.17
C GLY A 147 3.37 -10.62 21.99
N GLY A 148 3.17 -9.50 21.30
CA GLY A 148 3.95 -9.13 20.11
C GLY A 148 3.72 -10.08 18.93
N THR A 149 2.54 -10.71 18.86
CA THR A 149 2.26 -11.69 17.81
C THR A 149 1.39 -11.12 16.70
N TYR A 150 0.27 -10.49 17.03
CA TYR A 150 -0.65 -9.92 16.06
C TYR A 150 -0.30 -8.45 15.75
N PRO A 151 -0.57 -7.96 14.53
CA PRO A 151 -0.64 -6.52 14.30
C PRO A 151 -1.88 -5.94 15.01
N LEU A 152 -1.86 -4.64 15.23
CA LEU A 152 -3.04 -3.84 15.57
C LEU A 152 -3.90 -3.65 14.31
N ASN A 153 -5.19 -3.37 14.49
CA ASN A 153 -6.11 -3.07 13.39
C ASN A 153 -5.74 -1.73 12.73
N TYR A 154 -5.24 -1.76 11.49
CA TYR A 154 -4.80 -0.59 10.75
C TYR A 154 -5.12 -0.71 9.26
N LEU A 155 -5.45 0.42 8.64
CA LEU A 155 -5.44 0.59 7.20
C LEU A 155 -4.19 1.36 6.80
N ILE A 156 -3.50 0.86 5.78
CA ILE A 156 -2.41 1.54 5.11
C ILE A 156 -2.76 1.64 3.63
N VAL A 157 -2.59 2.83 3.06
CA VAL A 157 -2.80 3.07 1.63
C VAL A 157 -1.50 3.53 1.02
N THR A 158 -1.06 2.89 -0.06
CA THR A 158 0.08 3.36 -0.86
C THR A 158 -0.34 3.68 -2.28
N ASP A 159 0.37 4.58 -2.95
CA ASP A 159 0.11 4.93 -4.34
C ASP A 159 1.06 4.21 -5.32
N SER A 160 0.97 4.57 -6.60
CA SER A 160 1.84 4.05 -7.67
C SER A 160 3.33 4.41 -7.48
N ASP A 161 3.63 5.49 -6.77
CA ASP A 161 5.00 5.90 -6.45
C ASP A 161 5.52 5.19 -5.19
N LEU A 162 4.75 4.23 -4.68
CA LEU A 162 5.06 3.44 -3.48
C LEU A 162 5.19 4.31 -2.23
N LEU A 163 4.53 5.47 -2.23
CA LEU A 163 4.46 6.37 -1.09
C LEU A 163 3.28 5.99 -0.20
N VAL A 164 3.49 5.97 1.10
CA VAL A 164 2.42 5.79 2.08
C VAL A 164 1.58 7.06 2.14
N ARG A 165 0.34 6.96 1.70
CA ARG A 165 -0.65 8.05 1.64
C ARG A 165 -1.64 8.03 2.79
N CYS A 166 -1.71 6.92 3.51
CA CYS A 166 -2.55 6.75 4.68
C CYS A 166 -1.92 5.74 5.63
N LYS A 167 -1.96 6.04 6.93
CA LYS A 167 -1.76 5.07 8.00
C LYS A 167 -2.75 5.38 9.12
N LEU A 168 -3.78 4.56 9.23
CA LEU A 168 -4.96 4.89 10.04
C LEU A 168 -5.36 3.70 10.92
N PRO A 169 -5.50 3.89 12.25
CA PRO A 169 -6.04 2.84 13.10
C PRO A 169 -7.50 2.57 12.74
N LEU A 170 -7.90 1.30 12.85
CA LEU A 170 -9.27 0.85 12.64
C LEU A 170 -9.89 0.44 13.96
N ARG A 171 -11.12 0.87 14.18
CA ARG A 171 -11.91 0.55 15.36
C ARG A 171 -12.89 -0.57 15.02
N ILE A 172 -12.44 -1.80 15.23
CA ILE A 172 -13.14 -3.05 14.88
C ILE A 172 -13.36 -3.89 16.14
N GLY A 173 -14.50 -4.60 16.21
CA GLY A 173 -14.79 -5.52 17.31
C GLY A 173 -15.08 -4.86 18.66
N TRP A 174 -14.96 -5.64 19.73
CA TRP A 174 -15.12 -5.15 21.10
C TRP A 174 -13.81 -4.54 21.60
N HIS A 175 -13.88 -3.34 22.15
CA HIS A 175 -12.68 -2.60 22.58
C HIS A 175 -12.27 -3.02 23.99
N TYR A 176 -11.23 -3.85 24.09
CA TYR A 176 -10.72 -4.34 25.38
C TYR A 176 -9.64 -3.44 25.98
N GLY A 177 -9.10 -2.48 25.20
CA GLY A 177 -8.05 -1.57 25.67
C GLY A 177 -8.22 -0.12 25.19
N PRO A 178 -7.58 0.85 25.87
CA PRO A 178 -7.62 2.26 25.48
C PRO A 178 -7.01 2.51 24.09
N HIS A 179 -6.04 1.71 23.66
CA HIS A 179 -5.41 1.80 22.33
C HIS A 179 -6.36 1.35 21.19
N GLN A 180 -7.39 0.55 21.48
CA GLN A 180 -8.41 0.11 20.51
C GLN A 180 -9.61 1.07 20.40
N ARG A 181 -9.59 2.22 21.10
CA ARG A 181 -10.70 3.20 21.09
C ARG A 181 -10.56 4.27 20.02
N PHE A 182 -9.39 4.37 19.40
CA PHE A 182 -9.05 5.40 18.42
C PHE A 182 -9.05 4.82 17.02
N GLY A 183 -9.38 5.66 16.04
CA GLY A 183 -9.41 5.27 14.64
C GLY A 183 -10.81 5.27 14.03
N VAL A 184 -10.84 4.85 12.78
CA VAL A 184 -12.05 4.84 11.94
C VAL A 184 -12.85 3.58 12.20
N SER A 185 -14.15 3.75 12.48
CA SER A 185 -15.05 2.61 12.63
C SER A 185 -15.40 1.97 11.28
N LEU A 186 -15.87 0.72 11.29
CA LEU A 186 -16.33 0.06 10.07
C LEU A 186 -17.41 0.85 9.32
N SER A 187 -18.29 1.57 10.03
CA SER A 187 -19.31 2.42 9.41
C SER A 187 -18.75 3.66 8.69
N GLU A 188 -17.59 4.14 9.12
CA GLU A 188 -16.90 5.29 8.52
C GLU A 188 -15.89 4.85 7.44
N LEU A 189 -15.42 3.60 7.50
CA LEU A 189 -14.38 3.05 6.64
C LEU A 189 -14.79 3.05 5.16
N GLN A 190 -16.05 2.72 4.86
CA GLN A 190 -16.53 2.72 3.47
C GLN A 190 -16.40 4.11 2.82
N GLY A 191 -16.84 5.16 3.51
CA GLY A 191 -16.72 6.53 2.99
C GLY A 191 -15.26 6.98 2.79
N LEU A 192 -14.35 6.51 3.65
CA LEU A 192 -12.90 6.74 3.49
C LEU A 192 -12.36 6.06 2.23
N ILE A 193 -12.73 4.78 2.01
CA ILE A 193 -12.32 4.03 0.81
C ILE A 193 -12.81 4.75 -0.45
N GLU A 194 -14.08 5.13 -0.49
CA GLU A 194 -14.68 5.87 -1.61
C GLU A 194 -13.94 7.19 -1.88
N GLU A 195 -13.59 7.95 -0.83
CA GLU A 195 -12.85 9.22 -0.95
C GLU A 195 -11.45 9.02 -1.57
N TYR A 196 -10.71 7.98 -1.17
CA TYR A 196 -9.40 7.66 -1.76
C TYR A 196 -9.52 7.20 -3.21
N LEU A 197 -10.49 6.33 -3.51
CA LEU A 197 -10.72 5.85 -4.88
C LEU A 197 -11.11 7.01 -5.80
N GLU A 198 -11.99 7.91 -5.35
CA GLU A 198 -12.41 9.09 -6.11
C GLU A 198 -11.24 10.04 -6.35
N PHE A 199 -10.47 10.37 -5.30
CA PHE A 199 -9.34 11.29 -5.40
C PHE A 199 -8.29 10.83 -6.43
N PHE A 200 -7.87 9.56 -6.36
CA PHE A 200 -6.87 9.04 -7.31
C PHE A 200 -7.43 8.83 -8.71
N THR A 201 -8.74 8.53 -8.85
CA THR A 201 -9.40 8.46 -10.16
C THR A 201 -9.49 9.84 -10.81
N LEU A 202 -9.86 10.88 -10.07
CA LEU A 202 -9.97 12.25 -10.58
C LEU A 202 -8.59 12.84 -10.95
N ASN A 203 -7.58 12.61 -10.12
CA ASN A 203 -6.23 13.14 -10.37
C ASN A 203 -5.49 12.40 -11.51
N ARG A 204 -5.94 11.21 -11.91
CA ARG A 204 -5.46 10.52 -13.10
C ARG A 204 -5.62 11.37 -14.37
N PHE A 205 -6.71 12.13 -14.46
CA PHE A 205 -7.03 12.94 -15.65
C PHE A 205 -6.31 14.28 -15.71
N SER A 206 -5.62 14.70 -14.63
CA SER A 206 -4.92 15.99 -14.59
C SER A 206 -3.46 15.95 -15.05
N ILE A 207 -2.86 14.77 -15.26
CA ILE A 207 -1.42 14.63 -15.60
C ILE A 207 -1.20 14.30 -17.09
N ALA A 208 -2.25 14.25 -17.90
CA ALA A 208 -2.12 14.07 -19.35
C ALA A 208 -2.06 15.43 -20.09
N PHE A 209 -0.88 16.06 -20.11
CA PHE A 209 -0.53 17.13 -21.07
C PHE A 209 0.89 16.97 -21.58
#